data_AF-A0A4Y1Z644-F1
#
_entry.id   AF-A0A4Y1Z644-F1
#
_cell.length_a   1.000
_cell.length_b   1.000
_cell.length_c   1.000
_cell.angle_alpha   90.00
_cell.angle_beta   90.00
_cell.angle_gamma   90.00
#
_symmetry.space_group_name_H-M   'P 1'
#
loop_
_entity.id
_entity.type
_entity.pdbx_description
1 polymer ?
#
loop_
_entity_poly.entity_id
_entity_poly.type
_entity_poly.pdbx_seq_one_letter_code
_entity_poly.pdbx_strand_id
1 'polypeptide(L)'
;MAEVTLTLENSDRYIPMDYSEISVTRRVFRSGESEFQLNRQSCRLKDIVDLFMDSGLGKEAYSVIGQGKIDEILNSKADEKRRIFEEASGVLKYKLRKQAAEKQLNESEDSLNRVEDILHELAERLDPLEQQSSVAKDYLAKKSELEEVDIALLAHDIETLHNEWTQTKQQVDELKTKKESLSTEIDQHDQMYRDNRIALEQIDRTIEAKQTAWAEAGEQLEKLLGNRQVLNERNKHAQSSAEELNERIARLTEQLACEKRTCKRGFCKGSTRSIDSERTSEAAV
;
A
#
# COMPACT_ATOMS: atom_id res chain seq x y z
N MET A 1 -16.97 86.40 -19.99
CA MET A 1 -17.09 86.48 -18.52
C MET A 1 -17.60 87.86 -18.21
N ALA A 2 -18.64 87.96 -17.40
CA ALA A 2 -19.12 89.22 -16.86
C ALA A 2 -18.99 89.15 -15.33
N GLU A 3 -18.47 90.19 -14.71
CA GLU A 3 -18.39 90.27 -13.25
C GLU A 3 -18.98 91.59 -12.79
N VAL A 4 -19.69 91.55 -11.67
CA VAL A 4 -20.26 92.72 -11.00
C VAL A 4 -19.81 92.66 -9.55
N THR A 5 -19.20 93.74 -9.08
CA THR A 5 -18.78 93.89 -7.68
C THR A 5 -19.58 95.01 -7.04
N LEU A 6 -20.20 94.71 -5.91
CA LEU A 6 -20.89 95.66 -5.06
C LEU A 6 -20.05 95.89 -3.81
N THR A 7 -19.60 97.13 -3.59
CA THR A 7 -18.89 97.55 -2.38
C THR A 7 -19.84 98.31 -1.47
N LEU A 8 -19.99 97.82 -0.24
CA LEU A 8 -20.88 98.36 0.79
C LEU A 8 -20.03 98.80 1.98
N GLU A 9 -20.26 100.00 2.47
CA GLU A 9 -19.68 100.47 3.72
C GLU A 9 -20.45 99.87 4.91
N ASN A 10 -19.74 99.26 5.85
CA ASN A 10 -20.30 98.58 7.03
C ASN A 10 -19.80 99.19 8.35
N SER A 11 -19.62 100.52 8.38
CA SER A 11 -19.17 101.27 9.56
C SER A 11 -20.09 101.08 10.78
N ASP A 12 -21.40 100.94 10.55
CA ASP A 12 -22.42 100.75 11.59
C ASP A 12 -22.59 99.28 12.04
N ARG A 13 -21.80 98.35 11.46
CA ARG A 13 -21.89 96.90 11.71
C ARG A 13 -23.31 96.31 11.56
N TYR A 14 -24.08 96.88 10.63
CA TYR A 14 -25.42 96.40 10.31
C TYR A 14 -25.40 94.98 9.74
N ILE A 15 -24.35 94.65 8.97
CA ILE A 15 -24.05 93.29 8.56
C ILE A 15 -23.09 92.69 9.60
N PRO A 16 -23.34 91.46 10.10
CA PRO A 16 -22.55 90.83 11.17
C PRO A 16 -21.18 90.33 10.68
N MET A 17 -20.33 91.26 10.25
CA MET A 17 -18.95 91.04 9.80
C MET A 17 -18.04 92.12 10.40
N ASP A 18 -16.81 91.74 10.77
CA ASP A 18 -15.83 92.65 11.40
C ASP A 18 -15.14 93.61 10.41
N TYR A 19 -15.47 93.53 9.13
CA TYR A 19 -14.91 94.40 8.10
C TYR A 19 -15.71 95.69 7.98
N SER A 20 -15.00 96.83 7.94
CA SER A 20 -15.58 98.16 7.72
C SER A 20 -16.07 98.37 6.28
N GLU A 21 -15.56 97.59 5.33
CA GLU A 21 -16.00 97.59 3.93
C GLU A 21 -16.22 96.13 3.48
N ILE A 22 -17.36 95.87 2.84
CA ILE A 22 -17.74 94.54 2.35
C ILE A 22 -17.91 94.61 0.84
N SER A 23 -17.16 93.77 0.12
CA SER A 23 -17.23 93.63 -1.33
C SER A 23 -17.84 92.29 -1.71
N VAL A 24 -18.96 92.32 -2.43
CA VAL A 24 -19.64 91.12 -2.95
C VAL A 24 -19.49 91.11 -4.46
N THR A 25 -18.84 90.08 -5.00
CA THR A 25 -18.66 89.92 -6.44
C THR A 25 -19.42 88.71 -6.94
N ARG A 26 -20.23 88.91 -7.99
CA ARG A 26 -20.84 87.83 -8.77
C ARG A 26 -20.18 87.75 -10.13
N ARG A 27 -19.67 86.57 -10.48
CA ARG A 27 -19.06 86.26 -11.78
C ARG A 27 -19.96 85.29 -12.54
N VAL A 28 -20.22 85.59 -13.80
CA VAL A 28 -21.02 84.73 -14.69
C VAL A 28 -20.18 84.36 -15.90
N PHE A 29 -20.07 83.06 -16.14
CA PHE A 29 -19.36 82.49 -17.27
C PHE A 29 -20.31 82.21 -18.43
N ARG A 30 -19.76 82.12 -19.65
CA ARG A 30 -20.54 81.74 -20.84
C ARG A 30 -21.06 80.29 -20.77
N SER A 31 -20.45 79.47 -19.91
CA SER A 31 -20.90 78.10 -19.59
C SER A 31 -22.22 78.08 -18.80
N GLY A 32 -22.69 79.22 -18.27
CA GLY A 32 -23.85 79.30 -17.37
C GLY A 32 -23.50 79.15 -15.89
N GLU A 33 -22.23 78.87 -15.57
CA GLU A 33 -21.75 78.80 -14.20
C GLU A 33 -21.70 80.19 -13.57
N SER A 34 -22.12 80.27 -12.30
CA SER A 34 -22.05 81.48 -11.48
C SER A 34 -21.12 81.24 -10.30
N GLU A 35 -20.09 82.07 -10.17
CA GLU A 35 -19.20 82.11 -9.00
C GLU A 35 -19.53 83.33 -8.13
N PHE A 36 -19.42 83.13 -6.82
CA PHE A 36 -19.73 84.14 -5.80
C PHE A 36 -18.51 84.38 -4.92
N GLN A 37 -18.18 85.65 -4.70
CA GLN A 37 -17.06 86.04 -3.85
C GLN A 37 -17.49 87.08 -2.82
N LEU A 38 -17.01 86.92 -1.59
CA LEU A 38 -17.15 87.87 -0.50
C LEU A 38 -15.73 88.30 -0.10
N ASN A 39 -15.40 89.59 -0.19
CA ASN A 39 -14.05 90.10 0.09
C ASN A 39 -12.94 89.33 -0.63
N ARG A 40 -13.15 89.05 -1.93
CA ARG A 40 -12.25 88.26 -2.81
C ARG A 40 -12.08 86.78 -2.42
N GLN A 41 -12.82 86.28 -1.43
CA GLN A 41 -12.85 84.86 -1.08
C GLN A 41 -14.06 84.17 -1.73
N SER A 42 -13.86 82.98 -2.29
CA SER A 42 -14.95 82.19 -2.87
C SER A 42 -15.91 81.71 -1.78
N CYS A 43 -17.21 81.86 -2.01
CA CYS A 43 -18.26 81.47 -1.06
C CYS A 43 -19.47 80.86 -1.79
N ARG A 44 -20.35 80.17 -1.06
CA ARG A 44 -21.58 79.62 -1.65
C ARG A 44 -22.65 80.69 -1.74
N LEU A 45 -23.55 80.56 -2.72
CA LEU A 45 -24.73 81.44 -2.81
C LEU A 45 -25.53 81.46 -1.49
N LYS A 46 -25.64 80.31 -0.82
CA LYS A 46 -26.34 80.21 0.46
C LYS A 46 -25.72 81.10 1.54
N ASP A 47 -24.40 81.18 1.60
CA ASP A 47 -23.69 81.97 2.60
C ASP A 47 -23.95 83.48 2.39
N ILE A 48 -23.98 83.94 1.13
CA ILE A 48 -24.36 85.31 0.79
C ILE A 48 -25.83 85.59 1.13
N VAL A 49 -26.74 84.69 0.78
CA VAL A 49 -28.18 84.86 1.06
C VAL A 49 -28.44 84.91 2.57
N ASP A 50 -27.78 84.05 3.35
CA ASP A 50 -27.90 84.02 4.81
C ASP A 50 -27.32 85.29 5.45
N LEU A 51 -26.27 85.89 4.87
CA LEU A 51 -25.67 87.15 5.34
C LEU A 51 -26.59 88.36 5.14
N PHE A 52 -27.29 88.44 4.01
CA PHE A 52 -28.20 89.54 3.67
C PHE A 52 -29.66 89.30 4.09
N MET A 53 -29.96 88.16 4.72
CA MET A 53 -31.31 87.81 5.17
C MET A 53 -31.84 88.77 6.26
N ASP A 54 -30.96 89.27 7.13
CA ASP A 54 -31.32 90.20 8.20
C ASP A 54 -31.21 91.68 7.77
N SER A 55 -30.54 91.95 6.64
CA SER A 55 -30.25 93.33 6.22
C SER A 55 -31.36 93.94 5.36
N GLY A 56 -32.38 93.16 4.98
CA GLY A 56 -33.44 93.60 4.06
C GLY A 56 -32.96 93.81 2.61
N LEU A 57 -31.81 93.23 2.23
CA LEU A 57 -31.23 93.26 0.88
C LEU A 57 -31.30 91.89 0.18
N GLY A 58 -32.16 90.99 0.67
CA GLY A 58 -32.38 89.67 0.10
C GLY A 58 -32.96 89.68 -1.32
N LYS A 59 -33.09 88.50 -1.92
CA LYS A 59 -33.65 88.31 -3.28
C LYS A 59 -35.08 88.89 -3.42
N GLU A 60 -35.82 89.01 -2.32
CA GLU A 60 -37.18 89.54 -2.25
C GLU A 60 -37.22 90.95 -1.61
N ALA A 61 -36.07 91.60 -1.46
CA ALA A 61 -35.96 92.92 -0.85
C ALA A 61 -36.87 93.96 -1.51
N TYR A 62 -37.74 94.57 -0.72
CA TYR A 62 -38.58 95.73 -1.10
C TYR A 62 -37.77 96.96 -1.54
N SER A 63 -36.47 96.93 -1.29
CA SER A 63 -35.51 97.99 -1.62
C SER A 63 -35.36 98.23 -3.12
N VAL A 64 -35.79 97.30 -3.98
CA VAL A 64 -35.74 97.45 -5.44
C VAL A 64 -37.12 97.15 -6.05
N ILE A 65 -37.82 98.20 -6.48
CA ILE A 65 -39.12 98.09 -7.15
C ILE A 65 -38.89 97.98 -8.66
N GLY A 66 -39.00 96.76 -9.19
CA GLY A 66 -39.01 96.52 -10.63
C GLY A 66 -40.29 97.02 -11.31
N GLN A 67 -40.25 97.24 -12.61
CA GLN A 67 -41.44 97.64 -13.38
C GLN A 67 -42.53 96.56 -13.27
N GLY A 68 -43.74 96.94 -12.86
CA GLY A 68 -44.88 96.01 -12.66
C GLY A 68 -44.94 95.31 -11.29
N LYS A 69 -43.93 95.46 -10.43
CA LYS A 69 -43.91 94.86 -9.08
C LYS A 69 -45.03 95.37 -8.16
N ILE A 70 -45.47 96.62 -8.32
CA ILE A 70 -46.52 97.22 -7.50
C ILE A 70 -47.87 96.52 -7.75
N ASP A 71 -48.19 96.28 -9.02
CA ASP A 71 -49.43 95.57 -9.40
C ASP A 71 -49.40 94.11 -8.97
N GLU A 72 -48.21 93.48 -8.99
CA GLU A 72 -47.97 92.13 -8.50
C GLU A 72 -48.24 92.04 -6.98
N ILE A 73 -47.71 92.97 -6.19
CA ILE A 73 -47.93 92.99 -4.73
C ILE A 73 -49.42 93.21 -4.41
N LEU A 74 -50.10 94.11 -5.12
CA LEU A 74 -51.53 94.39 -4.87
C LEU A 74 -52.43 93.20 -5.21
N ASN A 75 -52.15 92.49 -6.31
CA ASN A 75 -52.92 91.34 -6.79
C ASN A 75 -52.46 89.98 -6.23
N SER A 76 -51.36 89.95 -5.47
CA SER A 76 -50.82 88.73 -4.86
C SER A 76 -51.77 88.08 -3.85
N LYS A 77 -51.62 86.76 -3.67
CA LYS A 77 -52.41 85.98 -2.71
C LYS A 77 -52.05 86.38 -1.27
N ALA A 78 -52.98 86.14 -0.34
CA ALA A 78 -52.77 86.45 1.08
C ALA A 78 -51.49 85.81 1.65
N ASP A 79 -51.12 84.62 1.20
CA ASP A 79 -49.90 83.92 1.62
C ASP A 79 -48.61 84.60 1.14
N GLU A 80 -48.62 85.17 -0.07
CA GLU A 80 -47.48 85.93 -0.62
C GLU A 80 -47.34 87.26 0.12
N LYS A 81 -48.45 87.97 0.37
CA LYS A 81 -48.46 89.17 1.22
C LYS A 81 -47.93 88.88 2.62
N ARG A 82 -48.28 87.73 3.20
CA ARG A 82 -47.80 87.33 4.52
C ARG A 82 -46.28 87.13 4.55
N ARG A 83 -45.70 86.49 3.53
CA ARG A 83 -44.24 86.34 3.43
C ARG A 83 -43.54 87.70 3.43
N ILE A 84 -44.15 88.68 2.76
CA ILE A 84 -43.64 90.04 2.71
C ILE A 84 -43.57 90.69 4.10
N PHE A 85 -44.65 90.58 4.88
CA PHE A 85 -44.67 91.09 6.24
C PHE A 85 -43.76 90.30 7.21
N GLU A 86 -43.61 88.99 7.00
CA GLU A 86 -42.72 88.12 7.80
C GLU A 86 -41.23 88.44 7.58
N GLU A 87 -40.87 88.87 6.37
CA GLU A 87 -39.52 89.34 6.04
C GLU A 87 -39.26 90.73 6.65
N ALA A 88 -40.20 91.66 6.49
CA ALA A 88 -40.10 93.01 7.07
C ALA A 88 -40.03 93.01 8.61
N SER A 89 -40.58 91.98 9.26
CA SER A 89 -40.52 91.79 10.71
C SER A 89 -39.29 90.98 11.17
N GLY A 90 -38.44 90.51 10.25
CA GLY A 90 -37.25 89.71 10.57
C GLY A 90 -37.53 88.31 11.13
N VAL A 91 -38.79 87.86 11.14
CA VAL A 91 -39.20 86.56 11.71
C VAL A 91 -38.87 85.40 10.73
N LEU A 92 -38.73 85.71 9.45
CA LEU A 92 -38.48 84.74 8.38
C LEU A 92 -37.26 83.84 8.65
N LYS A 93 -36.16 84.41 9.17
CA LYS A 93 -34.94 83.66 9.51
C LYS A 93 -35.18 82.54 10.53
N TYR A 94 -35.92 82.85 11.59
CA TYR A 94 -36.23 81.86 12.64
C TYR A 94 -37.17 80.78 12.12
N LYS A 95 -38.13 81.15 11.26
CA LYS A 95 -39.05 80.21 10.62
C LYS A 95 -38.33 79.24 9.69
N LEU A 96 -37.40 79.71 8.87
CA LEU A 96 -36.58 78.86 7.99
C LEU A 96 -35.65 77.94 8.79
N ARG A 97 -35.03 78.45 9.87
CA ARG A 97 -34.22 77.62 10.77
C ARG A 97 -35.04 76.53 11.45
N LYS A 98 -36.26 76.86 11.90
CA LYS A 98 -37.18 75.89 12.49
C LYS A 98 -37.53 74.77 11.49
N GLN A 99 -37.90 75.13 10.26
CA GLN A 99 -38.22 74.15 9.22
C GLN A 99 -37.02 73.26 8.85
N ALA A 100 -35.81 73.83 8.78
CA ALA A 100 -34.60 73.06 8.53
C ALA A 100 -34.29 72.08 9.67
N ALA A 101 -34.47 72.51 10.93
CA ALA A 101 -34.30 71.66 12.10
C ALA A 101 -35.36 70.55 12.18
N GLU A 102 -36.63 70.87 11.91
CA GLU A 102 -37.72 69.87 11.82
C GLU A 102 -37.42 68.82 10.75
N LYS A 103 -36.91 69.24 9.58
CA LYS A 103 -36.50 68.31 8.52
C LYS A 103 -35.35 67.40 8.94
N GLN A 104 -34.32 67.94 9.59
CA GLN A 104 -33.20 67.15 10.09
C GLN A 104 -33.61 66.19 11.22
N LEU A 105 -34.55 66.59 12.07
CA LEU A 105 -35.08 65.74 13.12
C LEU A 105 -35.81 64.54 12.51
N ASN A 106 -36.71 64.77 11.55
CA ASN A 106 -37.41 63.69 10.86
C ASN A 106 -36.45 62.73 10.14
N GLU A 107 -35.44 63.26 9.44
CA GLU A 107 -34.40 62.44 8.79
C GLU A 107 -33.60 61.60 9.81
N SER A 108 -33.39 62.11 11.02
CA SER A 108 -32.72 61.40 12.10
C SER A 108 -33.61 60.34 12.74
N GLU A 109 -34.90 60.62 12.92
CA GLU A 109 -35.89 59.63 13.39
C GLU A 109 -36.02 58.46 12.41
N ASP A 110 -36.13 58.74 11.11
CA ASP A 110 -36.13 57.70 10.08
C ASP A 110 -34.86 56.84 10.10
N SER A 111 -33.71 57.49 10.32
CA SER A 111 -32.43 56.80 10.45
C SER A 111 -32.36 55.93 11.71
N LEU A 112 -32.93 56.38 12.83
CA LEU A 112 -32.99 55.62 14.07
C LEU A 112 -33.89 54.39 13.93
N ASN A 113 -35.08 54.55 13.36
CA ASN A 113 -36.00 53.44 13.09
C ASN A 113 -35.31 52.35 12.26
N ARG A 114 -34.55 52.74 11.22
CA ARG A 114 -33.78 51.80 10.41
C ARG A 114 -32.70 51.05 11.21
N VAL A 115 -32.05 51.72 12.17
CA VAL A 115 -31.07 51.06 13.04
C VAL A 115 -31.76 50.07 13.97
N GLU A 116 -32.94 50.42 14.50
CA GLU A 116 -33.74 49.52 15.34
C GLU A 116 -34.20 48.27 14.58
N ASP A 117 -34.59 48.42 13.30
CA ASP A 117 -34.93 47.30 12.43
C ASP A 117 -33.74 46.35 12.23
N ILE A 118 -32.54 46.91 11.95
CA ILE A 118 -31.32 46.12 11.78
C ILE A 118 -30.94 45.41 13.10
N LEU A 119 -31.14 46.07 14.24
CA LEU A 119 -30.89 45.45 15.55
C LEU A 119 -31.84 44.28 15.82
N HIS A 120 -33.12 44.41 15.48
CA HIS A 120 -34.07 43.31 15.58
C HIS A 120 -33.68 42.14 14.67
N GLU A 121 -33.34 42.41 13.41
CA GLU A 121 -32.92 41.38 12.47
C GLU A 121 -31.65 40.65 12.95
N LEU A 122 -30.69 41.38 13.52
CA LEU A 122 -29.47 40.80 14.09
C LEU A 122 -29.76 39.96 15.34
N ALA A 123 -30.68 40.40 16.20
CA ALA A 123 -31.09 39.67 17.38
C ALA A 123 -31.74 38.33 17.00
N GLU A 124 -32.64 38.31 16.00
CA GLU A 124 -33.25 37.07 15.50
C GLU A 124 -32.23 36.07 14.93
N ARG A 125 -31.11 36.57 14.38
CA ARG A 125 -30.02 35.73 13.86
C ARG A 125 -29.09 35.21 14.96
N LEU A 126 -29.10 35.79 16.15
CA LEU A 126 -28.15 35.46 17.22
C LEU A 126 -28.46 34.08 17.83
N ASP A 127 -29.72 33.84 18.16
CA ASP A 127 -30.20 32.58 18.75
C ASP A 127 -29.87 31.33 17.90
N PRO A 128 -30.16 31.29 16.58
CA PRO A 128 -29.78 30.13 15.76
C PRO A 128 -28.26 30.00 15.62
N LEU A 129 -27.50 31.09 15.62
CA LEU A 129 -26.04 31.05 15.59
C LEU A 129 -25.47 30.44 16.88
N GLU A 130 -26.07 30.77 18.03
CA GLU A 130 -25.67 30.20 19.32
C GLU A 130 -25.94 28.69 19.35
N GLN A 131 -27.11 28.25 18.87
CA GLN A 131 -27.42 26.82 18.74
C GLN A 131 -26.44 26.10 17.81
N GLN A 132 -26.13 26.69 16.64
CA GLN A 132 -25.14 26.15 15.72
C GLN A 132 -23.75 26.05 16.35
N SER A 133 -23.36 27.06 17.14
CA SER A 133 -22.09 27.05 17.87
C SER A 133 -22.04 25.93 18.92
N SER A 134 -23.13 25.72 19.66
CA SER A 134 -23.23 24.62 20.63
C SER A 134 -23.08 23.26 19.95
N VAL A 135 -23.84 23.03 18.87
CA VAL A 135 -23.78 21.77 18.11
C VAL A 135 -22.38 21.53 17.53
N ALA A 136 -21.74 22.57 17.02
CA ALA A 136 -20.38 22.47 16.49
C ALA A 136 -19.35 22.11 17.57
N LYS A 137 -19.48 22.68 18.78
CA LYS A 137 -18.63 22.32 19.93
C LYS A 137 -18.83 20.88 20.36
N ASP A 138 -20.08 20.44 20.45
CA ASP A 138 -20.42 19.05 20.81
C ASP A 138 -19.89 18.07 19.78
N TYR A 139 -20.02 18.39 18.49
CA TYR A 139 -19.45 17.61 17.39
C TYR A 139 -17.92 17.49 17.51
N LEU A 140 -17.22 18.59 17.77
CA LEU A 140 -15.75 18.56 17.93
C LEU A 140 -15.32 17.70 19.12
N ALA A 141 -16.03 17.81 20.25
CA ALA A 141 -15.76 16.98 21.42
C ALA A 141 -15.98 15.49 21.11
N LYS A 142 -17.11 15.15 20.48
CA LYS A 142 -17.43 13.77 20.08
C LYS A 142 -16.49 13.22 19.02
N LYS A 143 -16.01 14.05 18.10
CA LYS A 143 -15.01 13.65 17.10
C LYS A 143 -13.68 13.32 17.75
N SER A 144 -13.24 14.11 18.74
CA SER A 144 -12.02 13.81 19.51
C SER A 144 -12.16 12.50 20.27
N GLU A 145 -13.29 12.27 20.93
CA GLU A 145 -13.56 11.01 21.64
C GLU A 145 -13.58 9.81 20.69
N LEU A 146 -14.19 9.96 19.51
CA LEU A 146 -14.19 8.92 18.48
C LEU A 146 -12.77 8.61 17.99
N GLU A 147 -11.96 9.64 17.70
CA GLU A 147 -10.57 9.46 17.25
C GLU A 147 -9.73 8.70 18.29
N GLU A 148 -9.90 9.00 19.59
CA GLU A 148 -9.21 8.29 20.67
C GLU A 148 -9.62 6.80 20.72
N VAL A 149 -10.92 6.52 20.60
CA VAL A 149 -11.44 5.15 20.60
C VAL A 149 -11.00 4.39 19.36
N ASP A 150 -11.02 5.01 18.19
CA ASP A 150 -10.60 4.40 16.92
C ASP A 150 -9.11 4.04 16.97
N ILE A 151 -8.26 4.93 17.50
CA ILE A 151 -6.84 4.65 17.68
C ILE A 151 -6.64 3.47 18.64
N ALA A 152 -7.38 3.42 19.75
CA ALA A 152 -7.30 2.34 20.71
C ALA A 152 -7.75 0.99 20.10
N LEU A 153 -8.83 1.00 19.32
CA LEU A 153 -9.33 -0.18 18.60
C LEU A 153 -8.31 -0.68 17.58
N LEU A 154 -7.78 0.23 16.74
CA LEU A 154 -6.76 -0.11 15.76
C LEU A 154 -5.49 -0.67 16.41
N ALA A 155 -5.06 -0.11 17.54
CA ALA A 155 -3.92 -0.62 18.28
C ALA A 155 -4.18 -2.05 18.80
N HIS A 156 -5.39 -2.32 19.32
CA HIS A 156 -5.80 -3.64 19.76
C HIS A 156 -5.86 -4.66 18.60
N ASP A 157 -6.42 -4.26 17.46
CA ASP A 157 -6.49 -5.10 16.26
C ASP A 157 -5.09 -5.43 15.72
N ILE A 158 -4.17 -4.46 15.74
CA ILE A 158 -2.78 -4.70 15.36
C ILE A 158 -2.12 -5.70 16.31
N GLU A 159 -2.32 -5.55 17.63
CA GLU A 159 -1.73 -6.44 18.63
C GLU A 159 -2.26 -7.87 18.50
N THR A 160 -3.58 -8.03 18.34
CA THR A 160 -4.22 -9.35 18.16
C THR A 160 -3.71 -10.04 16.89
N LEU A 161 -3.72 -9.35 15.75
CA LEU A 161 -3.19 -9.87 14.48
C LEU A 161 -1.69 -10.18 14.58
N HIS A 162 -0.91 -9.37 15.30
CA HIS A 162 0.50 -9.62 15.51
C HIS A 162 0.74 -10.89 16.33
N ASN A 163 -0.07 -11.10 17.36
CA ASN A 163 0.00 -12.31 18.18
C ASN A 163 -0.38 -13.56 17.37
N GLU A 164 -1.45 -13.52 16.58
CA GLU A 164 -1.84 -14.61 15.69
C GLU A 164 -0.77 -14.93 14.65
N TRP A 165 -0.19 -13.89 14.03
CA TRP A 165 0.91 -14.03 13.09
C TRP A 165 2.14 -14.66 13.75
N THR A 166 2.49 -14.23 14.97
CA THR A 166 3.65 -14.75 15.71
C THR A 166 3.46 -16.22 16.07
N GLN A 167 2.27 -16.61 16.53
CA GLN A 167 1.94 -18.01 16.80
C GLN A 167 2.02 -18.87 15.53
N THR A 168 1.42 -18.40 14.43
CA THR A 168 1.45 -19.11 13.15
C THR A 168 2.88 -19.24 12.62
N LYS A 169 3.69 -18.19 12.75
CA LYS A 169 5.10 -18.22 12.37
C LYS A 169 5.89 -19.24 13.18
N GLN A 170 5.68 -19.30 14.49
CA GLN A 170 6.31 -20.30 15.36
C GLN A 170 5.93 -21.72 14.93
N GLN A 171 4.65 -21.99 14.66
CA GLN A 171 4.19 -23.29 14.16
C GLN A 171 4.85 -23.65 12.82
N VAL A 172 4.99 -22.69 11.90
CA VAL A 172 5.67 -22.89 10.63
C VAL A 172 7.14 -23.25 10.83
N ASP A 173 7.84 -22.57 11.74
CA ASP A 173 9.25 -22.85 12.00
C ASP A 173 9.44 -24.20 12.72
N GLU A 174 8.55 -24.58 13.63
CA GLU A 174 8.51 -25.93 14.21
C GLU A 174 8.26 -27.01 13.14
N LEU A 175 7.36 -26.77 12.19
CA LEU A 175 7.12 -27.72 11.10
C LEU A 175 8.30 -27.82 10.12
N LYS A 176 9.02 -26.71 9.88
CA LYS A 176 10.25 -26.74 9.07
C LYS A 176 11.34 -27.58 9.74
N THR A 177 11.60 -27.37 11.03
CA THR A 177 12.60 -28.15 11.75
C THR A 177 12.26 -29.64 11.77
N LYS A 178 10.98 -30.00 11.97
CA LYS A 178 10.49 -31.39 11.86
C LYS A 178 10.66 -31.96 10.45
N LYS A 179 10.40 -31.17 9.41
CA LYS A 179 10.61 -31.59 8.03
C LYS A 179 12.10 -31.87 7.75
N GLU A 180 12.98 -31.00 8.24
CA GLU A 180 14.43 -31.18 8.10
C GLU A 180 14.90 -32.43 8.84
N SER A 181 14.47 -32.68 10.08
CA SER A 181 14.83 -33.89 10.82
C SER A 181 14.34 -35.15 10.12
N LEU A 182 13.09 -35.19 9.67
CA LEU A 182 12.54 -36.32 8.92
C LEU A 182 13.27 -36.53 7.59
N SER A 183 13.67 -35.46 6.90
CA SER A 183 14.48 -35.57 5.68
C SER A 183 15.82 -36.24 5.98
N THR A 184 16.48 -35.87 7.08
CA THR A 184 17.76 -36.50 7.47
C THR A 184 17.59 -37.96 7.88
N GLU A 185 16.47 -38.32 8.54
CA GLU A 185 16.15 -39.71 8.87
C GLU A 185 15.90 -40.54 7.60
N ILE A 186 15.18 -39.99 6.63
CA ILE A 186 14.97 -40.64 5.32
C ILE A 186 16.31 -40.86 4.63
N ASP A 187 17.19 -39.85 4.58
CA ASP A 187 18.50 -39.99 3.96
C ASP A 187 19.37 -41.06 4.64
N GLN A 188 19.31 -41.16 5.97
CA GLN A 188 19.99 -42.21 6.73
C GLN A 188 19.42 -43.60 6.41
N HIS A 189 18.10 -43.75 6.39
CA HIS A 189 17.46 -45.01 6.03
C HIS A 189 17.75 -45.43 4.58
N ASP A 190 17.80 -44.49 3.65
CA ASP A 190 18.18 -44.74 2.26
C ASP A 190 19.64 -45.19 2.14
N GLN A 191 20.56 -44.62 2.93
CA GLN A 191 21.95 -45.08 3.00
C GLN A 191 22.02 -46.51 3.55
N MET A 192 21.35 -46.80 4.67
CA MET A 192 21.30 -48.15 5.24
C MET A 192 20.71 -49.17 4.26
N TYR A 193 19.66 -48.79 3.51
CA TYR A 193 19.06 -49.63 2.50
C TYR A 193 20.04 -49.93 1.35
N ARG A 194 20.80 -48.93 0.89
CA ARG A 194 21.83 -49.10 -0.13
C ARG A 194 22.94 -50.03 0.35
N ASP A 195 23.42 -49.87 1.57
CA ASP A 195 24.47 -50.71 2.16
C ASP A 195 24.01 -52.16 2.30
N ASN A 196 22.79 -52.37 2.80
CA ASN A 196 22.19 -53.70 2.90
C ASN A 196 22.02 -54.36 1.52
N ARG A 197 21.64 -53.58 0.50
CA ARG A 197 21.53 -54.08 -0.87
C ARG A 197 22.90 -54.51 -1.42
N ILE A 198 23.95 -53.73 -1.19
CA ILE A 198 25.32 -54.10 -1.59
C ILE A 198 25.77 -55.37 -0.85
N ALA A 199 25.48 -55.49 0.45
CA ALA A 199 25.80 -56.68 1.22
C ALA A 199 25.06 -57.92 0.69
N LEU A 200 23.79 -57.78 0.31
CA LEU A 200 23.01 -58.86 -0.29
C LEU A 200 23.58 -59.29 -1.64
N GLU A 201 23.96 -58.34 -2.52
CA GLU A 201 24.64 -58.64 -3.78
C GLU A 201 25.99 -59.34 -3.58
N GLN A 202 26.73 -59.00 -2.52
CA GLN A 202 27.97 -59.71 -2.17
C GLN A 202 27.69 -61.14 -1.70
N ILE A 203 26.68 -61.35 -0.87
CA ILE A 203 26.27 -62.68 -0.41
C ILE A 203 25.84 -63.52 -1.60
N ASP A 204 25.03 -63.00 -2.51
CA ASP A 204 24.60 -63.70 -3.73
C ASP A 204 25.80 -64.14 -4.57
N ARG A 205 26.79 -63.26 -4.79
CA ARG A 205 28.04 -63.63 -5.47
C ARG A 205 28.80 -64.74 -4.75
N THR A 206 28.85 -64.73 -3.42
CA THR A 206 29.50 -65.81 -2.66
C THR A 206 28.72 -67.12 -2.77
N ILE A 207 27.39 -67.07 -2.78
CA ILE A 207 26.54 -68.24 -2.98
C ILE A 207 26.78 -68.83 -4.37
N GLU A 208 26.77 -68.00 -5.42
CA GLU A 208 27.08 -68.42 -6.79
C GLU A 208 28.46 -69.07 -6.88
N ALA A 209 29.49 -68.45 -6.29
CA ALA A 209 30.85 -69.02 -6.25
C ALA A 209 30.94 -70.34 -5.48
N LYS A 210 30.14 -70.52 -4.42
CA LYS A 210 30.08 -71.79 -3.68
C LYS A 210 29.30 -72.86 -4.46
N GLN A 211 28.25 -72.48 -5.17
CA GLN A 211 27.49 -73.38 -6.03
C GLN A 211 28.34 -73.89 -7.20
N THR A 212 29.12 -73.02 -7.85
CA THR A 212 30.05 -73.44 -8.91
C THR A 212 31.12 -74.38 -8.38
N ALA A 213 31.76 -74.03 -7.26
CA ALA A 213 32.75 -74.90 -6.61
C ALA A 213 32.16 -76.26 -6.18
N TRP A 214 30.91 -76.27 -5.70
CA TRP A 214 30.21 -77.51 -5.35
C TRP A 214 29.90 -78.36 -6.58
N ALA A 215 29.47 -77.75 -7.70
CA ALA A 215 29.24 -78.44 -8.96
C ALA A 215 30.54 -79.04 -9.51
N GLU A 216 31.66 -78.31 -9.47
CA GLU A 216 32.99 -78.81 -9.86
C GLU A 216 33.44 -79.99 -8.98
N ALA A 217 33.27 -79.88 -7.66
CA ALA A 217 33.57 -80.98 -6.74
C ALA A 217 32.66 -82.20 -6.99
N GLY A 218 31.39 -81.98 -7.34
CA GLY A 218 30.46 -83.01 -7.77
C GLY A 218 30.92 -83.72 -9.04
N GLU A 219 31.34 -82.97 -10.07
CA GLU A 219 31.88 -83.53 -11.31
C GLU A 219 33.18 -84.34 -11.06
N GLN A 220 34.06 -83.85 -10.19
CA GLN A 220 35.26 -84.58 -9.78
C GLN A 220 34.91 -85.88 -9.04
N LEU A 221 33.91 -85.85 -8.15
CA LEU A 221 33.43 -87.03 -7.44
C LEU A 221 32.85 -88.06 -8.43
N GLU A 222 32.03 -87.64 -9.39
CA GLU A 222 31.50 -88.52 -10.43
C GLU A 222 32.62 -89.16 -11.27
N LYS A 223 33.63 -88.37 -11.68
CA LYS A 223 34.82 -88.89 -12.37
C LYS A 223 35.56 -89.94 -11.54
N LEU A 224 35.78 -89.68 -10.25
CA LEU A 224 36.45 -90.62 -9.35
C LEU A 224 35.61 -91.88 -9.09
N LEU A 225 34.29 -91.75 -8.96
CA LEU A 225 33.38 -92.89 -8.82
C LEU A 225 33.36 -93.75 -10.09
N GLY A 226 33.33 -93.12 -11.26
CA GLY A 226 33.46 -93.79 -12.56
C GLY A 226 34.81 -94.52 -12.67
N ASN A 227 35.92 -93.86 -12.34
CA ASN A 227 37.25 -94.48 -12.29
C ASN A 227 37.29 -95.66 -11.31
N ARG A 228 36.67 -95.52 -10.13
CA ARG A 228 36.56 -96.60 -9.15
C ARG A 228 35.77 -97.78 -9.68
N GLN A 229 34.65 -97.55 -10.38
CA GLN A 229 33.88 -98.62 -11.01
C GLN A 229 34.71 -99.36 -12.07
N VAL A 230 35.39 -98.63 -12.97
CA VAL A 230 36.28 -99.23 -13.98
C VAL A 230 37.41 -100.02 -13.33
N LEU A 231 38.03 -99.50 -12.27
CA LEU A 231 39.07 -100.23 -11.53
C LEU A 231 38.52 -101.48 -10.84
N ASN A 232 37.30 -101.41 -10.31
CA ASN A 232 36.65 -102.56 -9.68
C ASN A 232 36.29 -103.64 -10.72
N GLU A 233 35.82 -103.24 -11.90
CA GLU A 233 35.61 -104.15 -13.04
C GLU A 233 36.93 -104.76 -13.51
N ARG A 234 38.00 -103.96 -13.63
CA ARG A 234 39.34 -104.49 -13.93
C ARG A 234 39.85 -105.46 -12.87
N ASN A 235 39.57 -105.20 -11.59
CA ASN A 235 39.95 -106.11 -10.50
C ASN A 235 39.15 -107.41 -10.57
N LYS A 236 37.83 -107.34 -10.79
CA LYS A 236 36.99 -108.52 -11.04
C LYS A 236 37.45 -109.31 -12.27
N HIS A 237 37.81 -108.64 -13.36
CA HIS A 237 38.38 -109.28 -14.55
C HIS A 237 39.75 -109.90 -14.27
N ALA A 238 40.62 -109.23 -13.51
CA ALA A 238 41.90 -109.80 -13.11
C ALA A 238 41.72 -111.02 -12.19
N GLN A 239 40.73 -111.00 -11.30
CA GLN A 239 40.35 -112.13 -10.46
C GLN A 239 39.80 -113.29 -11.31
N SER A 240 38.88 -113.05 -12.23
CA SER A 240 38.35 -114.08 -13.11
C SER A 240 39.44 -114.63 -14.04
N SER A 241 40.33 -113.79 -14.56
CA SER A 241 41.50 -114.24 -15.33
C SER A 241 42.50 -115.02 -14.48
N ALA A 242 42.68 -114.68 -13.21
CA ALA A 242 43.50 -115.45 -12.29
C ALA A 242 42.85 -116.81 -11.95
N GLU A 243 41.53 -116.86 -11.76
CA GLU A 243 40.76 -118.09 -11.61
C GLU A 243 40.84 -118.97 -12.86
N GLU A 244 40.69 -118.39 -14.06
CA GLU A 244 40.87 -119.10 -15.33
C GLU A 244 42.31 -119.60 -15.51
N LEU A 245 43.31 -118.81 -15.16
CA LEU A 245 44.71 -119.23 -15.19
C LEU A 245 44.98 -120.33 -14.17
N ASN A 246 44.39 -120.28 -12.98
CA ASN A 246 44.48 -121.32 -11.96
C ASN A 246 43.77 -122.61 -12.42
N GLU A 247 42.59 -122.50 -13.04
CA GLU A 247 41.92 -123.64 -13.68
C GLU A 247 42.76 -124.21 -14.83
N ARG A 248 43.44 -123.35 -15.60
CA ARG A 248 44.31 -123.78 -16.69
C ARG A 248 45.57 -124.46 -16.17
N ILE A 249 46.15 -123.98 -15.08
CA ILE A 249 47.21 -124.66 -14.33
C ILE A 249 46.69 -126.00 -13.80
N ALA A 250 45.49 -126.05 -13.22
CA ALA A 250 44.87 -127.28 -12.74
C ALA A 250 44.67 -128.30 -13.88
N ARG A 251 44.13 -127.87 -15.03
CA ARG A 251 43.96 -128.72 -16.22
C ARG A 251 45.30 -129.16 -16.81
N LEU A 252 46.32 -128.31 -16.83
CA LEU A 252 47.67 -128.68 -17.27
C LEU A 252 48.34 -129.65 -16.29
N THR A 253 48.09 -129.53 -14.98
CA THR A 253 48.54 -130.51 -13.99
C THR A 253 47.78 -131.83 -14.10
N GLU A 254 46.49 -131.81 -14.45
CA GLU A 254 45.71 -133.01 -14.77
C GLU A 254 46.14 -133.64 -16.09
N GLN A 255 46.51 -132.85 -17.11
CA GLN A 255 47.09 -133.35 -18.35
C GLN A 255 48.48 -133.96 -18.11
N LEU A 256 49.33 -133.34 -17.31
CA LEU A 256 50.60 -133.93 -16.84
C LEU A 256 50.37 -135.20 -16.01
N ALA A 257 49.30 -135.28 -15.21
CA ALA A 257 48.91 -136.48 -14.49
C ALA A 257 48.33 -137.57 -15.42
N CYS A 258 47.67 -137.17 -16.51
CA CYS A 258 47.13 -138.04 -17.53
C CYS A 258 48.23 -138.60 -18.44
N GLU A 259 49.21 -137.78 -18.85
CA GLU A 259 50.42 -138.22 -19.56
C GLU A 259 51.29 -139.14 -18.70
N LYS A 260 51.37 -138.88 -17.38
CA LYS A 260 52.01 -139.82 -16.44
C LYS A 260 51.22 -141.13 -16.25
N ARG A 261 49.91 -141.17 -16.56
CA ARG A 261 49.07 -142.39 -16.50
C ARG A 261 49.02 -143.14 -17.84
N THR A 262 49.13 -142.46 -18.99
CA THR A 262 49.28 -143.11 -20.30
C THR A 262 50.70 -143.65 -20.53
N CYS A 263 51.72 -143.09 -19.88
CA CYS A 263 53.09 -143.62 -19.93
C CYS A 263 53.29 -144.93 -19.11
N LYS A 264 52.37 -145.32 -18.23
CA LYS A 264 52.47 -146.56 -17.41
C LYS A 264 51.77 -147.80 -18.01
N ARG A 265 51.24 -147.74 -19.23
CA ARG A 265 50.53 -148.87 -19.87
C ARG A 265 51.01 -149.23 -21.30
N GLY A 266 52.18 -148.74 -21.71
CA GLY A 266 52.78 -149.03 -23.02
C GLY A 266 54.31 -148.98 -22.97
N PHE A 267 54.94 -149.87 -22.21
CA PHE A 267 56.38 -150.10 -22.28
C PHE A 267 56.62 -151.38 -23.09
N CYS A 268 56.99 -151.24 -24.38
CA CYS A 268 57.84 -152.15 -25.17
C CYS A 268 57.68 -151.90 -26.67
N LYS A 269 58.55 -151.06 -27.25
CA LYS A 269 59.32 -151.34 -28.50
C LYS A 269 60.24 -150.17 -28.83
N GLY A 270 61.54 -150.49 -28.97
CA GLY A 270 62.56 -149.73 -29.70
C GLY A 270 63.18 -148.55 -28.95
N SER A 271 64.34 -148.72 -28.31
CA SER A 271 65.67 -148.47 -28.91
C SER A 271 65.87 -146.99 -29.30
N THR A 272 66.42 -146.17 -28.41
CA THR A 272 67.86 -145.85 -28.28
C THR A 272 68.48 -145.06 -29.43
N ARG A 273 69.19 -144.00 -29.01
CA ARG A 273 70.32 -143.25 -29.61
C ARG A 273 69.96 -141.88 -30.18
N SER A 274 70.22 -140.77 -29.47
CA SER A 274 71.50 -140.17 -29.00
C SER A 274 72.04 -139.20 -30.04
N ILE A 275 72.30 -137.95 -29.65
CA ILE A 275 73.62 -137.25 -29.62
C ILE A 275 73.26 -135.80 -29.99
N ASP A 276 73.80 -134.73 -29.44
CA ASP A 276 74.67 -134.42 -28.30
C ASP A 276 74.65 -132.88 -28.22
N SER A 277 75.13 -132.34 -27.09
CA SER A 277 76.08 -131.22 -27.01
C SER A 277 75.76 -129.92 -27.78
N GLU A 278 75.90 -128.72 -27.23
CA GLU A 278 76.72 -128.25 -26.13
C GLU A 278 76.57 -126.73 -26.16
N ARG A 279 76.75 -126.11 -24.98
CA ARG A 279 77.50 -124.85 -24.76
C ARG A 279 77.00 -123.59 -25.47
N THR A 280 77.09 -122.40 -24.92
CA THR A 280 77.57 -121.80 -23.67
C THR A 280 77.18 -120.33 -23.81
N SER A 281 77.20 -119.58 -22.70
CA SER A 281 77.69 -118.19 -22.60
C SER A 281 77.21 -117.16 -23.65
N GLU A 282 76.76 -115.97 -23.29
CA GLU A 282 77.45 -115.05 -22.40
C GLU A 282 76.64 -113.76 -22.29
N ALA A 283 76.81 -113.09 -21.15
CA ALA A 283 76.80 -111.64 -20.91
C ALA A 283 76.09 -110.69 -21.89
N ALA A 284 75.24 -109.81 -21.36
CA ALA A 284 75.64 -108.48 -20.89
C ALA A 284 74.42 -107.53 -20.80
N VAL A 285 74.39 -106.80 -19.66
CA VAL A 285 73.55 -105.64 -19.27
C VAL A 285 72.09 -105.92 -18.91
#